data_AF-A0A7X5IW10-F1
#
_entry.id   AF-A0A7X5IW10-F1
#
_cell.length_a   1.000
_cell.length_b   1.000
_cell.length_c   1.000
_cell.angle_alpha   90.00
_cell.angle_beta   90.00
_cell.angle_gamma   90.00
#
_symmetry.space_group_name_H-M   'P 1'
#
loop_
_entity.id
_entity.type
_entity.pdbx_description
1 polymer ?
#
loop_
_entity_poly.entity_id
_entity_poly.type
_entity_poly.pdbx_seq_one_letter_code
_entity_poly.pdbx_strand_id
1 'polypeptide(L)'
;MNDDWKEGRYIANANGHVNVCHFSDTFIIYVHYLCRREAYWLATPKYEPYPLLLGEKDTPYCPIFYQEHQIYLSFLQTCMDFFCQSIIAGIPLRGCVSSGFALMDSNKSIYFGTPLVEAARGEPARKAIGISFGKSFNNHHTVYNDYFIPFWDFIKTDGLKSKFISPMVLDWPRYWRISPDFKDFSFADCIKKMNTNPDFSEYYDNAISFFNFSNGHEN
;
A
#
# COMPACT_ATOMS: atom_id res chain seq x y z
N MET A 1 -12.59 -30.05 -28.78
CA MET A 1 -12.33 -28.59 -28.74
C MET A 1 -13.08 -28.02 -27.56
N ASN A 2 -12.39 -27.12 -26.87
CA ASN A 2 -12.59 -26.68 -25.49
C ASN A 2 -13.69 -25.62 -25.40
N ASP A 3 -14.50 -25.64 -24.33
CA ASP A 3 -15.47 -24.58 -24.00
C ASP A 3 -15.21 -24.00 -22.58
N ASP A 4 -13.93 -23.97 -22.17
CA ASP A 4 -13.40 -23.35 -20.94
C ASP A 4 -13.74 -21.84 -20.77
N TRP A 5 -14.32 -21.18 -21.77
CA TRP A 5 -14.61 -19.73 -21.72
C TRP A 5 -15.86 -19.35 -20.91
N LYS A 6 -16.71 -20.32 -20.54
CA LYS A 6 -17.96 -20.04 -19.80
C LYS A 6 -17.80 -20.01 -18.27
N GLU A 7 -16.73 -20.60 -17.72
CA GLU A 7 -16.53 -20.68 -16.26
C GLU A 7 -15.28 -19.94 -15.76
N GLY A 8 -14.37 -19.54 -16.65
CA GLY A 8 -13.16 -18.80 -16.31
C GLY A 8 -13.23 -17.32 -16.70
N ARG A 9 -13.89 -16.46 -15.91
CA ARG A 9 -13.64 -15.01 -15.97
C ARG A 9 -12.75 -14.59 -14.81
N TYR A 10 -11.46 -14.85 -15.01
CA TYR A 10 -10.37 -14.28 -14.24
C TYR A 10 -10.50 -12.74 -14.21
N ILE A 11 -10.59 -12.21 -12.99
CA ILE A 11 -10.06 -10.94 -12.47
C ILE A 11 -10.12 -9.69 -13.38
N ALA A 12 -10.72 -8.64 -12.81
CA ALA A 12 -10.80 -7.24 -13.25
C ALA A 12 -11.81 -6.91 -14.38
N ASN A 13 -13.10 -7.14 -14.11
CA ASN A 13 -14.19 -6.47 -14.83
C ASN A 13 -14.52 -5.13 -14.13
N ALA A 14 -14.00 -4.03 -14.69
CA ALA A 14 -14.24 -2.69 -14.20
C ALA A 14 -15.28 -1.92 -15.02
N ASN A 15 -16.55 -2.32 -14.86
CA ASN A 15 -17.76 -1.71 -15.42
C ASN A 15 -18.01 -0.24 -14.94
N GLY A 16 -17.09 0.69 -15.22
CA GLY A 16 -17.43 2.11 -15.40
C GLY A 16 -17.57 3.01 -14.15
N HIS A 17 -16.98 2.69 -13.00
CA HIS A 17 -17.02 3.56 -11.82
C HIS A 17 -15.66 3.53 -11.12
N VAL A 18 -14.94 4.66 -11.01
CA VAL A 18 -13.51 4.56 -10.70
C VAL A 18 -13.02 5.61 -9.68
N ASN A 19 -12.75 5.12 -8.48
CA ASN A 19 -11.77 5.66 -7.54
C ASN A 19 -10.69 4.59 -7.33
N VAL A 20 -9.42 4.97 -7.32
CA VAL A 20 -8.29 4.02 -7.44
C VAL A 20 -7.29 4.16 -6.32
N CYS A 21 -6.96 3.04 -5.69
CA CYS A 21 -5.68 2.85 -5.00
C CYS A 21 -4.78 1.91 -5.81
N HIS A 22 -3.52 2.28 -5.98
CA HIS A 22 -2.53 1.54 -6.77
C HIS A 22 -1.35 1.10 -5.90
N PHE A 23 -0.73 -0.04 -6.19
CA PHE A 23 0.47 -0.56 -5.52
C PHE A 23 1.39 -1.22 -6.58
N SER A 24 2.65 -0.77 -6.75
CA SER A 24 3.60 -1.33 -7.74
C SER A 24 4.63 -2.25 -7.07
N ASP A 25 5.37 -3.17 -7.73
CA ASP A 25 5.71 -3.33 -9.16
C ASP A 25 5.02 -4.51 -9.91
N THR A 26 3.98 -5.14 -9.35
CA THR A 26 3.01 -5.95 -10.13
C THR A 26 1.59 -5.86 -9.50
N PHE A 27 0.92 -4.73 -9.76
CA PHE A 27 -0.43 -4.26 -9.40
C PHE A 27 -1.29 -5.07 -8.39
N ILE A 28 -1.53 -4.47 -7.21
CA ILE A 28 -2.80 -4.65 -6.48
C ILE A 28 -3.56 -3.33 -6.59
N ILE A 29 -4.72 -3.36 -7.27
CA ILE A 29 -5.59 -2.21 -7.42
C ILE A 29 -6.88 -2.49 -6.65
N TYR A 30 -7.18 -1.64 -5.67
CA TYR A 30 -8.50 -1.63 -5.05
C TYR A 30 -9.38 -0.60 -5.76
N VAL A 31 -10.57 -1.06 -6.21
CA VAL A 31 -11.56 -0.26 -6.95
C VAL A 31 -12.90 -0.39 -6.24
N HIS A 32 -13.46 0.73 -5.80
CA HIS A 32 -14.81 0.80 -5.23
C HIS A 32 -15.79 1.37 -6.27
N TYR A 33 -16.78 0.56 -6.69
CA TYR A 33 -17.81 0.98 -7.65
C TYR A 33 -18.96 1.71 -6.93
N LEU A 34 -19.52 2.74 -7.55
CA LEU A 34 -20.65 3.53 -7.01
C LEU A 34 -21.97 2.73 -6.92
N CYS A 35 -22.06 1.54 -7.53
CA CYS A 35 -23.21 0.64 -7.47
C CYS A 35 -22.96 -0.48 -6.45
N ARG A 36 -23.73 -0.46 -5.36
CA ARG A 36 -23.55 -1.31 -4.16
C ARG A 36 -23.68 -2.81 -4.42
N ARG A 37 -22.72 -3.58 -3.90
CA ARG A 37 -22.92 -4.94 -3.38
C ARG A 37 -22.28 -5.00 -1.99
N GLU A 38 -22.95 -5.67 -1.05
CA GLU A 38 -22.48 -5.76 0.33
C GLU A 38 -21.15 -6.52 0.44
N ALA A 39 -20.19 -5.95 1.17
CA ALA A 39 -18.87 -6.50 1.37
C ALA A 39 -18.89 -7.49 2.55
N TYR A 40 -18.95 -8.79 2.26
CA TYR A 40 -18.91 -9.87 3.27
C TYR A 40 -17.50 -10.46 3.48
N TRP A 41 -16.47 -9.89 2.83
CA TRP A 41 -15.07 -10.38 2.84
C TRP A 41 -14.07 -9.42 3.51
N LEU A 42 -14.50 -8.59 4.47
CA LEU A 42 -13.56 -7.71 5.17
C LEU A 42 -12.81 -8.50 6.25
N ALA A 43 -11.50 -8.59 6.10
CA ALA A 43 -10.62 -9.04 7.16
C ALA A 43 -10.76 -8.05 8.32
N THR A 44 -11.26 -8.57 9.45
CA THR A 44 -11.47 -7.90 10.74
C THR A 44 -12.30 -6.60 10.67
N PRO A 45 -13.51 -6.54 11.25
CA PRO A 45 -14.25 -5.30 11.44
C PRO A 45 -13.63 -4.53 12.61
N LYS A 46 -12.36 -4.13 12.51
CA LYS A 46 -11.75 -3.28 13.52
C LYS A 46 -12.37 -1.89 13.37
N TYR A 47 -13.22 -1.55 14.32
CA TYR A 47 -13.78 -0.21 14.39
C TYR A 47 -12.64 0.76 14.72
N GLU A 48 -12.33 1.63 13.77
CA GLU A 48 -11.35 2.70 13.93
C GLU A 48 -12.13 4.02 14.04
N PRO A 49 -12.15 4.68 15.22
CA PRO A 49 -12.98 5.85 15.48
C PRO A 49 -12.56 7.10 14.71
N TYR A 50 -11.33 7.14 14.16
CA TYR A 50 -10.80 8.30 13.45
C TYR A 50 -10.60 8.02 11.95
N PRO A 51 -11.00 8.95 11.06
CA PRO A 51 -10.76 8.79 9.63
C PRO A 51 -9.26 8.91 9.35
N LEU A 52 -8.76 7.99 8.52
CA LEU A 52 -7.34 7.69 8.59
C LEU A 52 -6.38 8.68 8.00
N LEU A 53 -6.73 9.37 6.94
CA LEU A 53 -5.79 10.30 6.33
C LEU A 53 -6.61 11.52 5.93
N LEU A 54 -6.14 12.69 6.34
CA LEU A 54 -6.67 13.95 5.86
C LEU A 54 -5.90 14.27 4.56
N GLY A 55 -6.52 14.89 3.56
CA GLY A 55 -5.74 15.45 2.46
C GLY A 55 -4.96 16.67 2.96
N GLU A 56 -3.77 16.96 2.41
CA GLU A 56 -3.17 18.30 2.50
C GLU A 56 -4.22 19.35 2.09
N LYS A 57 -4.15 20.57 2.64
CA LYS A 57 -5.02 21.66 2.15
C LYS A 57 -4.81 21.78 0.64
N ASP A 58 -5.90 21.74 -0.11
CA ASP A 58 -5.93 21.78 -1.58
C ASP A 58 -5.42 20.51 -2.29
N THR A 59 -5.13 19.41 -1.57
CA THR A 59 -4.86 18.11 -2.19
C THR A 59 -6.17 17.45 -2.63
N PRO A 60 -6.30 17.06 -3.92
CA PRO A 60 -7.44 16.28 -4.37
C PRO A 60 -7.53 14.97 -3.60
N TYR A 61 -8.67 14.73 -2.95
CA TYR A 61 -8.93 13.49 -2.22
C TYR A 61 -10.27 12.89 -2.68
N CYS A 62 -10.44 11.59 -2.46
CA CYS A 62 -11.70 10.92 -2.74
C CYS A 62 -12.54 10.80 -1.45
N PRO A 63 -13.72 11.44 -1.36
CA PRO A 63 -14.52 11.42 -0.14
C PRO A 63 -15.09 10.04 0.23
N ILE A 64 -15.08 9.08 -0.71
CA ILE A 64 -15.56 7.71 -0.47
C ILE A 64 -14.71 6.98 0.58
N PHE A 65 -13.42 7.30 0.74
CA PHE A 65 -12.59 6.70 1.78
C PHE A 65 -13.14 6.94 3.20
N TYR A 66 -13.81 8.07 3.42
CA TYR A 66 -14.45 8.38 4.69
C TYR A 66 -15.78 7.65 4.88
N GLN A 67 -16.47 7.35 3.77
CA GLN A 67 -17.76 6.65 3.78
C GLN A 67 -17.58 5.13 3.90
N GLU A 68 -16.57 4.59 3.23
CA GLU A 68 -16.28 3.15 3.08
C GLU A 68 -14.98 2.79 3.81
N HIS A 69 -14.79 3.36 4.99
CA HIS A 69 -13.55 3.31 5.78
C HIS A 69 -13.05 1.89 6.04
N GLN A 70 -13.98 0.97 6.35
CA GLN A 70 -13.66 -0.42 6.65
C GLN A 70 -13.04 -1.15 5.45
N ILE A 71 -13.47 -0.82 4.22
CA ILE A 71 -12.94 -1.48 3.03
C ILE A 71 -11.52 -1.02 2.72
N TYR A 72 -11.25 0.27 2.92
CA TYR A 72 -9.89 0.80 2.83
C TYR A 72 -8.95 0.13 3.83
N LEU A 73 -9.39 -0.05 5.07
CA LEU A 73 -8.63 -0.74 6.09
C LEU A 73 -8.30 -2.19 5.74
N SER A 74 -9.28 -2.93 5.22
CA SER A 74 -9.02 -4.29 4.73
C SER A 74 -8.02 -4.31 3.58
N PHE A 75 -8.08 -3.34 2.65
CA PHE A 75 -7.07 -3.22 1.60
C PHE A 75 -5.66 -3.00 2.17
N LEU A 76 -5.51 -2.10 3.14
CA LEU A 76 -4.21 -1.86 3.80
C LEU A 76 -3.69 -3.12 4.51
N GLN A 77 -4.56 -3.88 5.17
CA GLN A 77 -4.21 -5.18 5.74
C GLN A 77 -3.72 -6.17 4.68
N THR A 78 -4.44 -6.31 3.57
CA THR A 78 -4.02 -7.17 2.46
C THR A 78 -2.65 -6.75 1.93
N CYS A 79 -2.38 -5.45 1.83
CA CYS A 79 -1.06 -4.94 1.45
C CYS A 79 0.03 -5.34 2.46
N MET A 80 -0.21 -5.19 3.76
CA MET A 80 0.76 -5.60 4.80
C MET A 80 1.01 -7.10 4.78
N ASP A 81 -0.05 -7.90 4.68
CA ASP A 81 0.04 -9.35 4.64
C ASP A 81 0.85 -9.82 3.43
N PHE A 82 0.49 -9.34 2.24
CA PHE A 82 1.20 -9.64 1.00
C PHE A 82 2.69 -9.26 1.08
N PHE A 83 3.01 -8.09 1.65
CA PHE A 83 4.39 -7.66 1.82
C PHE A 83 5.16 -8.52 2.83
N CYS A 84 4.54 -8.90 3.95
CA CYS A 84 5.15 -9.77 4.94
C CYS A 84 5.47 -11.15 4.34
N GLN A 85 4.54 -11.73 3.59
CA GLN A 85 4.74 -12.99 2.88
C GLN A 85 5.85 -12.88 1.81
N SER A 86 5.99 -11.72 1.17
CA SER A 86 7.07 -11.49 0.21
C SER A 86 8.45 -11.49 0.87
N ILE A 87 8.58 -10.93 2.08
CA ILE A 87 9.83 -10.98 2.86
C ILE A 87 10.21 -12.43 3.16
N ILE A 88 9.26 -13.25 3.60
CA ILE A 88 9.48 -14.68 3.88
C ILE A 88 9.93 -15.42 2.62
N ALA A 89 9.31 -15.11 1.48
CA ALA A 89 9.64 -15.68 0.18
C ALA A 89 10.96 -15.15 -0.42
N GLY A 90 11.62 -14.15 0.20
CA GLY A 90 12.84 -13.54 -0.32
C GLY A 90 12.62 -12.63 -1.54
N ILE A 91 11.42 -12.05 -1.67
CA ILE A 91 11.03 -11.16 -2.77
C ILE A 91 11.04 -9.71 -2.27
N PRO A 92 11.98 -8.86 -2.74
CA PRO A 92 12.12 -7.48 -2.28
C PRO A 92 11.06 -6.58 -2.95
N LEU A 93 9.90 -6.46 -2.32
CA LEU A 93 8.81 -5.64 -2.84
C LEU A 93 8.91 -4.19 -2.40
N ARG A 94 8.44 -3.31 -3.29
CA ARG A 94 8.33 -1.87 -3.09
C ARG A 94 7.03 -1.42 -3.72
N GLY A 95 6.07 -0.91 -2.96
CA GLY A 95 4.93 -0.20 -3.56
C GLY A 95 4.51 1.10 -2.89
N CYS A 96 3.86 1.97 -3.66
CA CYS A 96 3.35 3.26 -3.19
C CYS A 96 1.83 3.26 -3.33
N VAL A 97 1.10 3.50 -2.24
CA VAL A 97 -0.36 3.60 -2.20
C VAL A 97 -0.79 5.04 -2.43
N SER A 98 -1.51 5.30 -3.50
CA SER A 98 -2.13 6.60 -3.80
C SER A 98 -3.65 6.50 -3.78
N SER A 99 -4.35 7.64 -3.84
CA SER A 99 -5.80 7.67 -3.98
C SER A 99 -6.28 8.82 -4.87
N GLY A 100 -7.40 8.60 -5.55
CA GLY A 100 -8.05 9.62 -6.37
C GLY A 100 -8.93 9.04 -7.45
N PHE A 101 -9.44 9.91 -8.31
CA PHE A 101 -10.21 9.52 -9.49
C PHE A 101 -9.29 9.03 -10.61
N ALA A 102 -9.71 7.97 -11.30
CA ALA A 102 -9.07 7.54 -12.53
C ALA A 102 -10.15 7.14 -13.56
N LEU A 103 -9.75 6.88 -14.78
CA LEU A 103 -10.54 6.31 -15.85
C LEU A 103 -9.90 4.97 -16.21
N MET A 104 -10.72 3.94 -16.34
CA MET A 104 -10.27 2.58 -16.64
C MET A 104 -11.13 2.00 -17.75
N ASP A 105 -10.50 1.62 -18.86
CA ASP A 105 -11.09 0.84 -19.94
C ASP A 105 -10.40 -0.53 -19.95
N SER A 106 -11.02 -1.50 -19.28
CA SER A 106 -10.48 -2.87 -19.17
C SER A 106 -10.44 -3.59 -20.52
N ASN A 107 -11.39 -3.29 -21.42
CA ASN A 107 -11.43 -3.93 -22.74
C ASN A 107 -10.23 -3.52 -23.59
N LYS A 108 -9.80 -2.26 -23.46
CA LYS A 108 -8.62 -1.74 -24.17
C LYS A 108 -7.35 -1.78 -23.35
N SER A 109 -7.43 -2.17 -22.07
CA SER A 109 -6.32 -2.08 -21.11
C SER A 109 -5.71 -0.67 -21.03
N ILE A 110 -6.58 0.34 -21.04
CA ILE A 110 -6.19 1.75 -20.99
C ILE A 110 -6.64 2.34 -19.65
N TYR A 111 -5.68 2.88 -18.89
CA TYR A 111 -5.90 3.39 -17.55
C TYR A 111 -5.26 4.78 -17.40
N PHE A 112 -6.03 5.79 -17.00
CA PHE A 112 -5.57 7.17 -16.83
C PHE A 112 -6.02 7.73 -15.49
N GLY A 113 -5.13 8.39 -14.76
CA GLY A 113 -5.51 9.08 -13.53
C GLY A 113 -4.30 9.61 -12.79
N THR A 114 -4.46 10.75 -12.13
CA THR A 114 -3.45 11.26 -11.20
C THR A 114 -3.02 10.24 -10.13
N PRO A 115 -3.90 9.43 -9.51
CA PRO A 115 -3.46 8.40 -8.57
C PRO A 115 -2.53 7.36 -9.19
N LEU A 116 -2.78 6.95 -10.45
CA LEU A 116 -1.91 5.98 -11.14
C LEU A 116 -0.52 6.56 -11.37
N VAL A 117 -0.46 7.82 -11.80
CA VAL A 117 0.80 8.54 -12.01
C VAL A 117 1.53 8.75 -10.69
N GLU A 118 0.82 9.10 -9.63
CA GLU A 118 1.36 9.34 -8.30
C GLU A 118 2.00 8.07 -7.74
N ALA A 119 1.31 6.94 -7.76
CA ALA A 119 1.86 5.70 -7.24
C ALA A 119 3.04 5.18 -8.09
N ALA A 120 2.92 5.23 -9.42
CA ALA A 120 4.02 4.84 -10.32
C ALA A 120 5.27 5.72 -10.17
N ARG A 121 5.11 6.99 -9.78
CA ARG A 121 6.23 7.91 -9.54
C ARG A 121 6.72 7.93 -8.10
N GLY A 122 5.86 7.57 -7.15
CA GLY A 122 6.16 7.44 -5.73
C GLY A 122 6.97 6.19 -5.40
N GLU A 123 6.73 5.06 -6.10
CA GLU A 123 7.55 3.85 -5.92
C GLU A 123 9.06 4.11 -6.01
N PRO A 124 9.58 4.70 -7.11
CA PRO A 124 11.01 4.90 -7.28
C PRO A 124 11.55 6.07 -6.46
N ALA A 125 10.68 6.87 -5.83
CA ALA A 125 11.06 7.98 -4.95
C ALA A 125 11.58 7.50 -3.58
N ARG A 126 11.62 6.19 -3.35
CA ARG A 126 12.03 5.59 -2.08
C ARG A 126 13.43 5.03 -2.06
N LYS A 127 13.97 4.91 -0.85
CA LYS A 127 15.24 4.25 -0.53
C LYS A 127 15.09 3.05 0.42
N ALA A 128 13.93 2.39 0.43
CA ALA A 128 13.67 1.18 1.22
C ALA A 128 12.69 0.22 0.53
N ILE A 129 12.76 -1.08 0.86
CA ILE A 129 11.66 -2.03 0.60
C ILE A 129 10.48 -1.75 1.55
N GLY A 130 9.26 -2.04 1.11
CA GLY A 130 8.05 -1.76 1.90
C GLY A 130 6.95 -1.05 1.12
N ILE A 131 6.00 -0.51 1.88
CA ILE A 131 4.80 0.15 1.36
C ILE A 131 4.73 1.56 1.92
N SER A 132 4.84 2.57 1.06
CA SER A 132 4.64 3.98 1.44
C SER A 132 3.33 4.50 0.89
N PHE A 133 2.93 5.69 1.34
CA PHE A 133 1.82 6.40 0.75
C PHE A 133 2.29 7.51 -0.19
N GLY A 134 1.45 7.83 -1.16
CA GLY A 134 1.62 9.01 -2.01
C GLY A 134 1.09 10.28 -1.34
N LYS A 135 1.31 11.44 -1.98
CA LYS A 135 0.85 12.74 -1.49
C LYS A 135 -0.66 12.88 -1.30
N SER A 136 -1.46 12.08 -1.98
CA SER A 136 -2.90 11.95 -1.72
C SER A 136 -3.22 11.60 -0.25
N PHE A 137 -2.21 11.21 0.53
CA PHE A 137 -2.26 10.89 1.95
C PHE A 137 -1.26 11.73 2.80
N ASN A 138 -0.99 12.98 2.43
CA ASN A 138 0.03 13.78 3.12
C ASN A 138 -0.43 14.38 4.46
N ASN A 139 -1.73 14.59 4.69
CA ASN A 139 -2.21 14.87 6.05
C ASN A 139 -2.63 13.56 6.73
N HIS A 140 -2.26 13.42 7.98
CA HIS A 140 -2.71 12.34 8.81
C HIS A 140 -3.44 12.94 10.00
N HIS A 141 -4.37 12.18 10.56
CA HIS A 141 -4.88 12.50 11.88
C HIS A 141 -3.69 12.46 12.88
N THR A 142 -3.71 13.30 13.92
CA THR A 142 -2.62 13.32 14.92
C THR A 142 -2.55 12.05 15.76
N VAL A 143 -3.63 11.27 15.76
CA VAL A 143 -3.68 9.91 16.30
C VAL A 143 -3.39 8.96 15.14
N TYR A 144 -2.20 8.37 15.16
CA TYR A 144 -1.84 7.27 14.24
C TYR A 144 -2.62 6.03 14.63
N ASN A 145 -3.15 5.33 13.63
CA ASN A 145 -3.78 4.03 13.86
C ASN A 145 -2.74 2.92 13.77
N ASP A 146 -3.20 1.68 13.88
CA ASP A 146 -2.33 0.50 13.83
C ASP A 146 -1.80 0.14 12.44
N TYR A 147 -2.04 0.97 11.42
CA TYR A 147 -1.79 0.63 10.01
C TYR A 147 -0.68 1.48 9.37
N PHE A 148 -0.37 2.67 9.89
CA PHE A 148 0.69 3.50 9.32
C PHE A 148 1.31 4.45 10.33
N ILE A 149 2.56 4.81 10.06
CA ILE A 149 3.39 5.67 10.91
C ILE A 149 4.28 6.56 10.03
N PRO A 150 4.61 7.81 10.44
CA PRO A 150 5.58 8.65 9.74
C PRO A 150 6.98 8.03 9.77
N PHE A 151 7.64 7.99 8.62
CA PHE A 151 9.05 7.63 8.52
C PHE A 151 9.74 8.33 7.33
N TRP A 152 10.46 9.42 7.64
CA TRP A 152 11.09 10.28 6.63
C TRP A 152 12.28 9.64 5.93
N ASP A 153 12.96 8.71 6.60
CA ASP A 153 14.12 8.01 6.04
C ASP A 153 13.75 7.03 4.92
N PHE A 154 12.49 6.94 4.50
CA PHE A 154 12.12 6.23 3.26
C PHE A 154 12.21 7.10 2.01
N ILE A 155 12.30 8.43 2.15
CA ILE A 155 12.20 9.36 1.03
C ILE A 155 13.59 9.72 0.50
N LYS A 156 13.77 9.64 -0.83
CA LYS A 156 14.94 10.22 -1.51
C LYS A 156 14.86 11.74 -1.48
N THR A 157 15.87 12.38 -0.90
CA THR A 157 15.91 13.84 -0.67
C THR A 157 16.31 14.66 -1.89
N ASP A 158 16.86 14.01 -2.92
CA ASP A 158 17.59 14.61 -4.04
C ASP A 158 16.80 14.64 -5.37
N GLY A 159 15.59 14.07 -5.40
CA GLY A 159 14.85 13.88 -6.65
C GLY A 159 13.59 14.73 -6.80
N LEU A 160 13.29 15.16 -8.04
CA LEU A 160 11.97 15.68 -8.44
C LEU A 160 10.80 14.73 -8.14
N LYS A 161 11.09 13.45 -7.83
CA LYS A 161 10.11 12.41 -7.52
C LYS A 161 9.67 12.41 -6.05
N SER A 162 10.43 13.04 -5.14
CA SER A 162 10.03 13.20 -3.72
C SER A 162 8.70 13.95 -3.58
N LYS A 163 8.31 14.73 -4.60
CA LYS A 163 7.00 15.40 -4.65
C LYS A 163 5.80 14.47 -4.78
N PHE A 164 5.98 13.16 -5.01
CA PHE A 164 4.88 12.20 -5.16
C PHE A 164 4.67 11.31 -3.93
N ILE A 165 5.55 11.39 -2.94
CA ILE A 165 5.53 10.51 -1.76
C ILE A 165 5.16 11.29 -0.50
N SER A 166 4.35 10.66 0.35
CA SER A 166 4.04 11.10 1.71
C SER A 166 5.06 10.49 2.68
N PRO A 167 5.38 11.14 3.81
CA PRO A 167 6.20 10.53 4.86
C PRO A 167 5.49 9.38 5.56
N MET A 168 4.21 9.14 5.30
CA MET A 168 3.49 8.00 5.86
C MET A 168 3.96 6.70 5.20
N VAL A 169 4.20 5.70 6.05
CA VAL A 169 4.58 4.34 5.67
C VAL A 169 3.61 3.38 6.32
N LEU A 170 3.20 2.36 5.57
CA LEU A 170 2.37 1.28 6.10
C LEU A 170 3.15 0.51 7.16
N ASP A 171 2.59 0.37 8.35
CA ASP A 171 3.24 -0.22 9.52
C ASP A 171 3.18 -1.76 9.47
N TRP A 172 3.73 -2.31 8.38
CA TRP A 172 3.90 -3.74 8.19
C TRP A 172 4.69 -4.42 9.32
N PRO A 173 5.67 -3.79 10.02
CA PRO A 173 6.33 -4.41 11.16
C PRO A 173 5.37 -4.68 12.31
N ARG A 174 4.46 -3.75 12.61
CA ARG A 174 3.44 -3.91 13.65
C ARG A 174 2.45 -5.00 13.30
N TYR A 175 2.01 -5.04 12.04
CA TYR A 175 1.18 -6.14 11.53
C TYR A 175 1.89 -7.50 11.65
N TRP A 176 3.18 -7.56 11.31
CA TRP A 176 3.96 -8.80 11.43
C TRP A 176 4.07 -9.29 12.87
N ARG A 177 4.26 -8.41 13.85
CA ARG A 177 4.40 -8.79 15.27
C ARG A 177 3.17 -9.50 15.84
N ILE A 178 1.99 -9.24 15.29
CA ILE A 178 0.74 -9.90 15.69
C ILE A 178 0.38 -11.11 14.81
N SER A 179 1.17 -11.39 13.76
CA SER A 179 0.98 -12.55 12.89
C SER A 179 1.24 -13.85 13.64
N PRO A 180 0.47 -14.94 13.37
CA PRO A 180 0.78 -16.25 13.92
C PRO A 180 2.20 -16.73 13.60
N ASP A 181 2.73 -16.33 12.44
CA ASP A 181 4.04 -16.75 11.95
C ASP A 181 5.21 -15.96 12.57
N PHE A 182 4.95 -14.98 13.45
CA PHE A 182 5.96 -14.06 13.99
C PHE A 182 7.16 -14.78 14.62
N LYS A 183 6.90 -15.89 15.32
CA LYS A 183 7.93 -16.66 16.04
C LYS A 183 8.72 -17.60 15.13
N ASP A 184 8.24 -17.83 13.91
CA ASP A 184 8.81 -18.81 12.99
C ASP A 184 9.87 -18.17 12.08
N PHE A 185 9.81 -16.85 11.88
CA PHE A 185 10.72 -16.12 11.00
C PHE A 185 11.37 -14.91 11.65
N SER A 186 12.71 -14.85 11.57
CA SER A 186 13.47 -13.63 11.84
C SER A 186 13.41 -12.71 10.61
N PHE A 187 12.51 -11.73 10.63
CA PHE A 187 12.35 -10.79 9.51
C PHE A 187 13.62 -10.00 9.19
N ALA A 188 14.39 -9.61 10.20
CA ALA A 188 15.68 -8.95 9.99
C ALA A 188 16.65 -9.85 9.20
N ASP A 189 16.67 -11.16 9.48
CA ASP A 189 17.53 -12.10 8.75
C ASP A 189 16.99 -12.41 7.36
N CYS A 190 15.67 -12.50 7.18
CA CYS A 190 15.07 -12.61 5.85
C CYS A 190 15.44 -11.40 4.99
N ILE A 191 15.34 -10.18 5.53
CA ILE A 191 15.71 -8.95 4.84
C ILE A 191 17.20 -8.94 4.48
N LYS A 192 18.09 -9.30 5.41
CA LYS A 192 19.53 -9.41 5.14
C LYS A 192 19.85 -10.42 4.03
N LYS A 193 19.17 -11.57 4.02
CA LYS A 193 19.37 -12.60 2.98
C LYS A 193 18.96 -12.14 1.58
N MET A 194 18.01 -11.21 1.47
CA MET A 194 17.63 -10.61 0.18
C MET A 194 18.71 -9.67 -0.39
N ASN A 195 19.60 -9.14 0.45
CA ASN A 195 20.69 -8.28 0.02
C ASN A 195 21.82 -9.10 -0.66
N THR A 196 21.63 -9.42 -1.93
CA THR A 196 22.61 -10.18 -2.74
C THR A 196 23.59 -9.28 -3.50
N ASN A 197 23.31 -7.99 -3.60
CA ASN A 197 24.16 -7.01 -4.27
C ASN A 197 24.40 -5.79 -3.36
N PRO A 198 25.65 -5.55 -2.93
CA PRO A 198 26.02 -4.44 -2.04
C PRO A 198 25.55 -3.06 -2.51
N ASP A 199 25.45 -2.82 -3.82
CA ASP A 199 25.02 -1.53 -4.40
C ASP A 199 23.59 -1.15 -3.99
N PHE A 200 22.78 -2.12 -3.56
CA PHE A 200 21.40 -1.90 -3.12
C PHE A 200 21.21 -2.06 -1.60
N SER A 201 22.30 -2.17 -0.82
CA SER A 201 22.23 -2.40 0.63
C SER A 201 21.38 -1.39 1.37
N GLU A 202 21.43 -0.13 0.93
CA GLU A 202 20.65 0.97 1.50
C GLU A 202 19.14 0.64 1.58
N TYR A 203 18.57 -0.06 0.59
CA TYR A 203 17.15 -0.42 0.59
C TYR A 203 16.78 -1.39 1.72
N TYR A 204 17.68 -2.31 2.04
CA TYR A 204 17.49 -3.34 3.05
C TYR A 204 17.81 -2.79 4.45
N ASP A 205 18.87 -2.00 4.57
CA ASP A 205 19.27 -1.35 5.82
C ASP A 205 18.19 -0.37 6.30
N ASN A 206 17.62 0.43 5.39
CA ASN A 206 16.52 1.34 5.73
C ASN A 206 15.25 0.56 6.11
N ALA A 207 14.96 -0.59 5.49
CA ALA A 207 13.83 -1.41 5.87
C ALA A 207 13.99 -2.03 7.28
N ILE A 208 15.21 -2.45 7.64
CA ILE A 208 15.53 -2.91 9.00
C ILE A 208 15.44 -1.75 9.99
N SER A 209 15.91 -0.55 9.61
CA SER A 209 15.76 0.66 10.41
C SER A 209 14.29 0.96 10.70
N PHE A 210 13.43 0.88 9.69
CA PHE A 210 11.99 1.05 9.85
C PHE A 210 11.35 -0.01 10.74
N PHE A 211 11.75 -1.28 10.60
CA PHE A 211 11.30 -2.37 11.47
C PHE A 211 11.55 -2.06 12.96
N ASN A 212 12.76 -1.58 13.27
CA ASN A 212 13.15 -1.19 14.63
C ASN A 212 12.43 0.08 15.09
N PHE A 213 12.28 1.07 14.20
CA PHE A 213 11.58 2.32 14.46
C PHE A 213 10.13 2.06 14.87
N SER A 214 9.40 1.26 14.10
CA SER A 214 8.02 0.86 14.40
C SER A 214 7.91 0.20 15.78
N ASN A 215 8.83 -0.71 16.12
CA ASN A 215 8.84 -1.37 17.43
C ASN A 215 9.04 -0.39 18.60
N GLY A 216 9.82 0.67 18.42
CA GLY A 216 10.05 1.70 19.45
C GLY A 216 8.90 2.70 19.64
N HIS A 217 7.91 2.68 18.74
CA HIS A 217 6.80 3.64 18.71
C HIS A 217 5.43 2.96 18.82
N GLU A 218 5.38 1.74 19.33
CA GLU A 218 4.11 1.15 19.76
C GLU A 218 3.61 1.86 21.02
N ASN A 219 2.36 2.37 20.97
CA ASN A 219 1.66 2.91 22.13
C ASN A 219 1.12 1.79 23.03
#